data_AF-A0A0X3PC02-F1
#
_entry.id   AF-A0A0X3PC02-F1
#
_cell.length_a   1.000
_cell.length_b   1.000
_cell.length_c   1.000
_cell.angle_alpha   90.00
_cell.angle_beta   90.00
_cell.angle_gamma   90.00
#
_symmetry.space_group_name_H-M   'P 1'
#
loop_
_entity.id
_entity.type
_entity.pdbx_description
1 polymer ?
#
loop_
_entity_poly.entity_id
_entity_poly.type
_entity_poly.pdbx_seq_one_letter_code
_entity_poly.pdbx_strand_id
1 'polypeptide(L)'
;MHLHEVNYCTSRSTYESVLVELNRTIYRTQELGPERVPAKRRRANLISKRFLDLCGISPSCIRKLNVIHVAGSKGKGSTCALIESILREKGLRTGSLNSPHLIDVEERIRLNGRPLHRDVFTSRFWELHDVISGGIEMDDGERILPTYLVYLTTLAFKTFVEEQVDVAVIEVGLGGRFDHTNLVEDPAVTVVTGIHLEHTERLGNTIEEIAWNKAGIFKPGVPAVIAHNIAAGAMRVFEHEAELVKMDSYPV
;
A
#
# COMPACT_ATOMS: atom_id res chain seq x y z
N MET A 1 -23.05 19.41 -49.84
CA MET A 1 -23.07 18.26 -48.92
C MET A 1 -21.74 18.27 -48.18
N HIS A 2 -21.63 19.08 -47.13
CA HIS A 2 -20.43 19.18 -46.29
C HIS A 2 -20.70 18.38 -45.02
N LEU A 3 -20.10 17.20 -44.94
CA LEU A 3 -20.00 16.44 -43.72
C LEU A 3 -18.94 17.13 -42.86
N HIS A 4 -19.38 17.82 -41.82
CA HIS A 4 -18.50 18.25 -40.74
C HIS A 4 -17.91 17.01 -40.07
N GLU A 5 -16.60 16.83 -40.17
CA GLU A 5 -15.85 15.96 -39.27
C GLU A 5 -16.04 16.50 -37.85
N VAL A 6 -16.80 15.74 -37.06
CA VAL A 6 -16.84 15.90 -35.61
C VAL A 6 -15.47 15.43 -35.11
N ASN A 7 -14.58 16.39 -34.87
CA ASN A 7 -13.37 16.17 -34.09
C ASN A 7 -13.79 15.69 -32.70
N TYR A 8 -13.77 14.38 -32.47
CA TYR A 8 -13.75 13.81 -31.13
C TYR A 8 -12.43 14.22 -30.48
N CYS A 9 -12.43 15.37 -29.80
CA CYS A 9 -11.46 15.64 -28.76
C CYS A 9 -11.69 14.58 -27.67
N THR A 10 -10.95 13.48 -27.72
CA THR A 10 -10.95 12.48 -26.65
C THR A 10 -10.31 13.14 -25.44
N SER A 11 -11.12 13.68 -24.53
CA SER A 11 -10.64 14.21 -23.26
C SER A 11 -9.95 13.07 -22.52
N ARG A 12 -8.61 13.06 -22.52
CA ARG A 12 -7.73 12.12 -21.82
C ARG A 12 -7.92 12.11 -20.29
N SER A 13 -8.96 12.77 -19.77
CA SER A 13 -9.04 13.21 -18.37
C SER A 13 -10.36 12.85 -17.69
N THR A 14 -11.18 11.93 -18.24
CA THR A 14 -12.42 11.51 -17.56
C THR A 14 -12.15 10.44 -16.51
N TYR A 15 -13.06 10.29 -15.54
CA TYR A 15 -12.96 9.24 -14.54
C TYR A 15 -13.01 7.82 -15.15
N GLU A 16 -13.84 7.60 -16.17
CA GLU A 16 -13.90 6.29 -16.86
C GLU A 16 -12.57 5.95 -17.52
N SER A 17 -11.89 6.95 -18.10
CA SER A 17 -10.56 6.74 -18.69
C SER A 17 -9.50 6.39 -17.65
N VAL A 18 -9.61 6.92 -16.42
CA VAL A 18 -8.77 6.51 -15.28
C VAL A 18 -8.99 5.03 -14.97
N LEU A 19 -10.24 4.59 -14.86
CA LEU A 19 -10.54 3.19 -14.55
C LEU A 19 -10.00 2.24 -15.62
N VAL A 20 -10.16 2.59 -16.90
CA VAL A 20 -9.60 1.81 -18.01
C VAL A 20 -8.08 1.69 -17.90
N GLU A 21 -7.40 2.81 -17.70
CA GLU A 21 -5.93 2.83 -17.66
C GLU A 21 -5.37 2.14 -16.42
N LEU A 22 -5.97 2.37 -15.26
CA LEU A 22 -5.61 1.70 -14.03
C LEU A 22 -5.87 0.18 -14.15
N ASN A 23 -7.01 -0.26 -14.69
CA ASN A 23 -7.31 -1.69 -14.84
C ASN A 23 -6.41 -2.41 -15.84
N ARG A 24 -5.88 -1.73 -16.87
CA ARG A 24 -4.86 -2.31 -17.78
C ARG A 24 -3.62 -2.81 -17.02
N THR A 25 -3.28 -2.17 -15.92
CA THR A 25 -2.12 -2.57 -15.09
C THR A 25 -2.36 -3.87 -14.29
N ILE A 26 -3.62 -4.28 -14.11
CA ILE A 26 -3.98 -5.57 -13.50
C ILE A 26 -3.54 -6.71 -14.43
N TYR A 27 -3.91 -6.64 -15.71
CA TYR A 27 -3.64 -7.68 -16.69
C TYR A 27 -2.14 -7.90 -16.94
N ARG A 28 -1.34 -6.82 -16.90
CA ARG A 28 0.13 -6.91 -16.95
C ARG A 28 0.74 -7.75 -15.81
N THR A 29 0.04 -7.82 -14.67
CA THR A 29 0.48 -8.63 -13.53
C THR A 29 0.16 -10.12 -13.72
N GLN A 30 -0.88 -10.45 -14.50
CA GLN A 30 -1.31 -11.83 -14.78
C GLN A 30 -0.52 -12.48 -15.93
N GLU A 31 -0.03 -11.69 -16.90
CA GLU A 31 0.82 -12.18 -18.00
C GLU A 31 2.24 -12.58 -17.55
N LEU A 32 2.68 -12.10 -16.38
CA LEU A 32 3.90 -12.55 -15.74
C LEU A 32 3.63 -13.93 -15.12
N GLY A 33 3.89 -15.00 -15.87
CA GLY A 33 3.71 -16.38 -15.44
C GLY A 33 4.32 -16.68 -14.04
N PRO A 34 3.86 -17.75 -13.37
CA PRO A 34 4.09 -18.01 -11.94
C PRO A 34 5.57 -18.01 -11.52
N GLU A 35 6.51 -18.32 -12.42
CA GLU A 35 7.95 -18.34 -12.16
C GLU A 35 8.61 -16.96 -12.05
N ARG A 36 8.04 -15.88 -12.63
CA ARG A 36 8.62 -14.52 -12.58
C ARG A 36 8.15 -13.71 -11.37
N VAL A 37 7.06 -14.12 -10.74
CA VAL A 37 6.42 -13.46 -9.60
C VAL A 37 7.26 -13.49 -8.31
N PRO A 38 8.05 -14.53 -7.97
CA PRO A 38 8.79 -14.60 -6.71
C PRO A 38 9.86 -13.50 -6.57
N ALA A 39 10.66 -13.27 -7.61
CA ALA A 39 11.74 -12.27 -7.58
C ALA A 39 11.18 -10.84 -7.57
N LYS A 40 10.20 -10.54 -8.43
CA LYS A 40 9.55 -9.22 -8.47
C LYS A 40 8.79 -8.91 -7.17
N ARG A 41 8.14 -9.90 -6.57
CA ARG A 41 7.48 -9.75 -5.27
C ARG A 41 8.48 -9.40 -4.17
N ARG A 42 9.63 -10.07 -4.12
CA ARG A 42 10.72 -9.72 -3.17
C ARG A 42 11.24 -8.29 -3.31
N ARG A 43 11.02 -7.65 -4.47
CA ARG A 43 11.39 -6.26 -4.78
C ARG A 43 10.21 -5.28 -4.76
N ALA A 44 9.00 -5.68 -4.39
CA ALA A 44 7.80 -4.83 -4.54
C ALA A 44 7.87 -3.53 -3.74
N ASN A 45 8.43 -3.57 -2.53
CA ASN A 45 8.68 -2.37 -1.73
C ASN A 45 9.73 -1.45 -2.36
N LEU A 46 10.84 -1.99 -2.88
CA LEU A 46 11.86 -1.23 -3.60
C LEU A 46 11.28 -0.57 -4.86
N ILE A 47 10.47 -1.30 -5.63
CA ILE A 47 9.77 -0.77 -6.80
C ILE A 47 8.87 0.41 -6.38
N SER A 48 8.10 0.25 -5.30
CA SER A 48 7.22 1.31 -4.80
C SER A 48 7.99 2.55 -4.35
N LYS A 49 9.15 2.37 -3.70
CA LYS A 49 10.06 3.49 -3.36
C LYS A 49 10.54 4.24 -4.60
N ARG A 50 11.00 3.52 -5.63
CA ARG A 50 11.48 4.11 -6.89
C ARG A 50 10.39 4.92 -7.60
N PHE A 51 9.15 4.46 -7.57
CA PHE A 51 8.03 5.22 -8.12
C PHE A 51 7.70 6.47 -7.29
N LEU A 52 7.82 6.42 -5.97
CA LEU A 52 7.71 7.61 -5.13
C LEU A 52 8.84 8.62 -5.38
N ASP A 53 10.06 8.14 -5.60
CA ASP A 53 11.21 8.99 -5.95
C ASP A 53 10.96 9.76 -7.26
N LEU A 54 10.41 9.10 -8.30
CA LEU A 54 10.01 9.77 -9.54
C LEU A 54 9.00 10.90 -9.32
N CYS A 55 8.16 10.77 -8.30
CA CYS A 55 7.16 11.78 -7.92
C CYS A 55 7.73 12.86 -6.98
N GLY A 56 9.02 12.84 -6.66
CA GLY A 56 9.65 13.76 -5.71
C GLY A 56 9.28 13.50 -4.25
N ILE A 57 8.73 12.31 -3.94
CA ILE A 57 8.34 11.94 -2.57
C ILE A 57 9.51 11.22 -1.89
N SER A 58 10.34 12.00 -1.19
CA SER A 58 11.48 11.46 -0.45
C SER A 58 11.07 10.68 0.81
N PRO A 59 11.97 9.84 1.38
CA PRO A 59 11.74 9.22 2.69
C PRO A 59 11.42 10.23 3.80
N SER A 60 11.98 11.44 3.73
CA SER A 60 11.69 12.50 4.71
C SER A 60 10.26 13.05 4.61
N CYS A 61 9.66 13.00 3.43
CA CYS A 61 8.25 13.34 3.23
C CYS A 61 7.36 12.28 3.89
N ILE A 62 7.70 11.01 3.72
CA ILE A 62 6.95 9.87 4.27
C ILE A 62 7.02 9.87 5.82
N ARG A 63 8.18 10.19 6.40
CA ARG A 63 8.35 10.32 7.85
C ARG A 63 7.36 11.28 8.50
N LYS A 64 7.07 12.40 7.84
CA LYS A 64 6.14 13.42 8.34
C LYS A 64 4.69 12.93 8.45
N LEU A 65 4.36 11.81 7.79
CA LEU A 65 3.03 11.21 7.82
C LEU A 65 2.77 10.34 9.06
N ASN A 66 3.74 10.20 9.98
CA ASN A 66 3.62 9.40 11.21
C ASN A 66 2.91 8.05 10.99
N VAL A 67 3.40 7.26 10.03
CA VAL A 67 2.64 6.11 9.49
C VAL A 67 2.32 5.07 10.56
N ILE A 68 1.07 4.60 10.58
CA ILE A 68 0.65 3.40 11.30
C ILE A 68 0.46 2.28 10.29
N HIS A 69 1.28 1.22 10.37
CA HIS A 69 1.31 0.16 9.35
C HIS A 69 0.65 -1.12 9.88
N VAL A 70 -0.40 -1.59 9.20
CA VAL A 70 -1.29 -2.64 9.72
C VAL A 70 -1.28 -3.87 8.82
N ALA A 71 -0.77 -4.99 9.34
CA ALA A 71 -0.84 -6.33 8.74
C ALA A 71 -1.77 -7.27 9.51
N GLY A 72 -1.98 -8.48 8.98
CA GLY A 72 -2.85 -9.49 9.59
C GLY A 72 -3.67 -10.27 8.57
N SER A 73 -4.27 -11.39 8.99
CA SER A 73 -5.16 -12.21 8.14
C SER A 73 -6.60 -11.74 8.19
N LYS A 74 -7.07 -11.39 9.39
CA LYS A 74 -8.44 -10.90 9.61
C LYS A 74 -8.41 -9.66 10.48
N GLY A 75 -9.34 -8.73 10.21
CA GLY A 75 -9.51 -7.52 11.02
C GLY A 75 -8.59 -6.34 10.68
N LYS A 76 -7.78 -6.41 9.59
CA LYS A 76 -6.95 -5.30 9.13
C LYS A 76 -7.77 -4.03 8.86
N GLY A 77 -8.66 -4.06 7.87
CA GLY A 77 -9.51 -2.92 7.52
C GLY A 77 -10.32 -2.36 8.69
N SER A 78 -10.91 -3.22 9.53
CA SER A 78 -11.64 -2.77 10.74
C SER A 78 -10.72 -2.08 11.75
N THR A 79 -9.53 -2.63 11.99
CA THR A 79 -8.51 -2.01 12.84
C THR A 79 -8.07 -0.67 12.28
N CYS A 80 -7.79 -0.59 10.97
CA CYS A 80 -7.44 0.67 10.30
C CYS A 80 -8.54 1.72 10.46
N ALA A 81 -9.81 1.35 10.25
CA ALA A 81 -10.94 2.26 10.40
C ALA A 81 -11.11 2.78 11.84
N LEU A 82 -10.91 1.91 12.84
CA LEU A 82 -10.94 2.30 14.25
C LEU A 82 -9.81 3.26 14.60
N ILE A 83 -8.57 2.94 14.21
CA ILE A 83 -7.40 3.79 14.42
C ILE A 83 -7.60 5.16 13.78
N GLU A 84 -8.00 5.19 12.49
CA GLU A 84 -8.27 6.44 11.76
C GLU A 84 -9.35 7.27 12.46
N SER A 85 -10.47 6.66 12.84
CA SER A 85 -11.57 7.38 13.46
C SER A 85 -11.19 7.98 14.82
N ILE A 86 -10.41 7.26 15.63
CA ILE A 86 -9.92 7.77 16.91
C ILE A 86 -8.98 8.95 16.71
N LEU A 87 -8.02 8.85 15.79
CA LEU A 87 -7.04 9.90 15.54
C LEU A 87 -7.67 11.15 14.94
N ARG A 88 -8.64 10.98 14.04
CA ARG A 88 -9.44 12.08 13.49
C ARG A 88 -10.26 12.77 14.57
N GLU A 89 -10.87 12.02 15.49
CA GLU A 89 -11.60 12.59 16.63
C GLU A 89 -10.67 13.38 17.57
N LYS A 90 -9.38 13.04 17.62
CA LYS A 90 -8.35 13.82 18.31
C LYS A 90 -7.90 15.08 17.56
N GLY A 91 -8.52 15.39 16.42
CA GLY A 91 -8.25 16.59 15.64
C GLY A 91 -7.08 16.48 14.66
N LEU A 92 -6.53 15.27 14.47
CA LEU A 92 -5.47 15.05 13.48
C LEU A 92 -6.07 14.97 12.07
N ARG A 93 -5.35 15.50 11.08
CA ARG A 93 -5.64 15.29 9.66
C ARG A 93 -5.20 13.89 9.29
N THR A 94 -6.15 13.01 8.96
CA THR A 94 -5.88 11.60 8.71
C THR A 94 -5.87 11.28 7.22
N GLY A 95 -4.97 10.37 6.83
CA GLY A 95 -5.00 9.67 5.55
C GLY A 95 -5.14 8.17 5.80
N SER A 96 -5.89 7.45 4.97
CA SER A 96 -5.88 5.98 5.04
C SER A 96 -5.81 5.33 3.67
N LEU A 97 -4.99 4.28 3.57
CA LEU A 97 -4.89 3.40 2.41
C LEU A 97 -5.44 2.03 2.78
N ASN A 98 -6.48 1.58 2.07
CA ASN A 98 -7.23 0.36 2.37
C ASN A 98 -7.33 -0.57 1.16
N SER A 99 -7.51 -1.87 1.43
CA SER A 99 -7.73 -2.84 0.36
C SER A 99 -8.53 -4.07 0.80
N PRO A 100 -9.37 -4.65 -0.08
CA PRO A 100 -9.85 -4.11 -1.35
C PRO A 100 -10.89 -2.97 -1.16
N HIS A 101 -11.30 -2.32 -2.25
CA HIS A 101 -12.55 -1.55 -2.26
C HIS A 101 -13.75 -2.50 -2.43
N LEU A 102 -14.95 -2.04 -2.05
CA LEU A 102 -16.21 -2.77 -2.23
C LEU A 102 -16.94 -2.35 -3.50
N ILE A 103 -17.07 -1.04 -3.75
CA ILE A 103 -17.81 -0.50 -4.90
C ILE A 103 -16.86 0.30 -5.79
N ASP A 104 -16.27 1.35 -5.26
CA ASP A 104 -15.50 2.34 -6.02
C ASP A 104 -14.02 2.38 -5.62
N VAL A 105 -13.12 2.62 -6.57
CA VAL A 105 -11.67 2.57 -6.31
C VAL A 105 -11.19 3.64 -5.34
N GLU A 106 -11.88 4.78 -5.31
CA GLU A 106 -11.64 5.91 -4.43
C GLU A 106 -11.80 5.52 -2.95
N GLU A 107 -12.56 4.47 -2.62
CA GLU A 107 -12.69 3.95 -1.25
C GLU A 107 -11.34 3.57 -0.64
N ARG A 108 -10.36 3.22 -1.49
CA ARG A 108 -9.03 2.81 -1.06
C ARG A 108 -8.21 3.96 -0.50
N ILE A 109 -8.44 5.20 -0.93
CA ILE A 109 -7.66 6.37 -0.51
C ILE A 109 -8.61 7.34 0.16
N ARG A 110 -8.46 7.51 1.48
CA ARG A 110 -9.36 8.32 2.28
C ARG A 110 -8.62 9.47 2.93
N LEU A 111 -9.26 10.62 3.01
CA LEU A 111 -8.82 11.79 3.77
C LEU A 111 -9.89 12.10 4.81
N ASN A 112 -9.50 12.23 6.07
CA ASN A 112 -10.41 12.55 7.17
C ASN A 112 -11.66 11.65 7.20
N GLY A 113 -11.45 10.34 7.03
CA GLY A 113 -12.51 9.33 7.08
C GLY A 113 -13.44 9.30 5.85
N ARG A 114 -13.13 10.04 4.78
CA ARG A 114 -13.92 10.07 3.55
C ARG A 114 -13.08 9.62 2.35
N PRO A 115 -13.62 8.76 1.46
CA PRO A 115 -12.98 8.49 0.16
C PRO A 115 -12.65 9.78 -0.58
N LEU A 116 -11.58 9.76 -1.39
CA LEU A 116 -11.31 10.88 -2.28
C LEU A 116 -12.52 11.18 -3.16
N HIS A 117 -12.83 12.46 -3.34
CA HIS A 117 -13.84 12.85 -4.31
C HIS A 117 -13.37 12.42 -5.72
N ARG A 118 -14.30 11.93 -6.54
CA ARG A 118 -14.02 11.39 -7.86
C ARG A 118 -13.16 12.32 -8.71
N ASP A 119 -13.51 13.59 -8.79
CA ASP A 119 -12.76 14.57 -9.59
C ASP A 119 -11.33 14.78 -9.08
N VAL A 120 -11.14 14.75 -7.75
CA VAL A 120 -9.81 14.85 -7.13
C VAL A 120 -9.02 13.59 -7.45
N PHE A 121 -9.61 12.41 -7.27
CA PHE A 121 -8.96 11.15 -7.65
C PHE A 121 -8.54 11.17 -9.13
N THR A 122 -9.40 11.65 -10.01
CA THR A 122 -9.12 11.77 -11.45
C THR A 122 -7.97 12.71 -11.75
N SER A 123 -7.97 13.94 -11.21
CA SER A 123 -6.85 14.87 -11.47
C SER A 123 -5.54 14.32 -10.93
N ARG A 124 -5.53 13.82 -9.68
CA ARG A 124 -4.33 13.27 -9.05
C ARG A 124 -3.83 12.03 -9.78
N PHE A 125 -4.72 11.20 -10.32
CA PHE A 125 -4.32 10.06 -11.14
C PHE A 125 -3.60 10.50 -12.41
N TRP A 126 -4.12 11.48 -13.16
CA TRP A 126 -3.49 11.92 -14.41
C TRP A 126 -2.16 12.63 -14.17
N GLU A 127 -2.09 13.48 -13.14
CA GLU A 127 -0.84 14.09 -12.67
C GLU A 127 0.22 13.02 -12.35
N LEU A 128 -0.19 11.92 -11.72
CA LEU A 128 0.70 10.81 -11.41
C LEU A 128 1.07 10.00 -12.66
N HIS A 129 0.09 9.69 -13.51
CA HIS A 129 0.24 8.86 -14.71
C HIS A 129 1.24 9.47 -15.68
N ASP A 130 1.19 10.79 -15.88
CA ASP A 130 2.13 11.51 -16.74
C ASP A 130 3.59 11.36 -16.27
N VAL A 131 3.81 11.14 -14.97
CA VAL A 131 5.14 10.94 -14.38
C VAL A 131 5.57 9.47 -14.44
N ILE A 132 4.70 8.54 -14.06
CA ILE A 132 5.12 7.15 -13.78
C ILE A 132 4.74 6.12 -14.86
N SER A 133 3.90 6.48 -15.84
CA SER A 133 3.46 5.55 -16.88
C SER A 133 4.60 5.03 -17.75
N GLY A 134 5.70 5.79 -17.85
CA GLY A 134 6.95 5.36 -18.47
C GLY A 134 7.66 4.22 -17.72
N GLY A 135 7.33 3.95 -16.46
CA GLY A 135 8.03 2.97 -15.63
C GLY A 135 9.40 3.43 -15.15
N ILE A 136 10.09 2.52 -14.47
CA ILE A 136 11.43 2.71 -13.92
C ILE A 136 12.39 1.72 -14.59
N GLU A 137 13.65 2.10 -14.73
CA GLU A 137 14.74 1.19 -15.06
C GLU A 137 15.40 0.70 -13.77
N MET A 138 15.63 -0.60 -13.67
CA MET A 138 16.32 -1.25 -12.55
C MET A 138 17.81 -1.44 -12.87
N ASP A 139 18.62 -1.72 -11.85
CA ASP A 139 20.07 -1.88 -12.00
C ASP A 139 20.48 -3.03 -12.93
N ASP A 140 19.59 -4.00 -13.14
CA ASP A 140 19.77 -5.13 -14.08
C ASP A 140 19.29 -4.82 -15.51
N GLY A 141 18.95 -3.55 -15.80
CA GLY A 141 18.45 -3.09 -17.09
C GLY A 141 16.98 -3.45 -17.35
N GLU A 142 16.28 -4.08 -16.39
CA GLU A 142 14.86 -4.37 -16.54
C GLU A 142 14.03 -3.08 -16.42
N ARG A 143 13.21 -2.79 -17.43
CA ARG A 143 12.18 -1.75 -17.34
C ARG A 143 10.93 -2.29 -16.67
N ILE A 144 10.58 -1.72 -15.52
CA ILE A 144 9.41 -2.09 -14.73
C ILE A 144 8.33 -1.02 -14.87
N LEU A 145 7.16 -1.42 -15.36
CA LEU A 145 5.96 -0.59 -15.37
C LEU A 145 5.22 -0.70 -14.02
N PRO A 146 4.54 0.37 -13.57
CA PRO A 146 3.79 0.33 -12.32
C PRO A 146 2.62 -0.65 -12.44
N THR A 147 2.48 -1.53 -11.43
CA THR A 147 1.31 -2.41 -11.29
C THR A 147 0.16 -1.66 -10.64
N TYR A 148 -1.03 -2.26 -10.64
CA TYR A 148 -2.25 -1.67 -10.06
C TYR A 148 -2.05 -1.20 -8.62
N LEU A 149 -1.47 -2.06 -7.78
CA LEU A 149 -1.25 -1.75 -6.36
C LEU A 149 -0.13 -0.73 -6.16
N VAL A 150 0.92 -0.78 -6.99
CA VAL A 150 1.98 0.25 -6.97
C VAL A 150 1.40 1.61 -7.34
N TYR A 151 0.56 1.69 -8.38
CA TYR A 151 -0.14 2.92 -8.77
C TYR A 151 -0.92 3.53 -7.60
N LEU A 152 -1.78 2.73 -6.98
CA LEU A 152 -2.62 3.20 -5.88
C LEU A 152 -1.81 3.58 -4.63
N THR A 153 -0.73 2.86 -4.36
CA THR A 153 0.17 3.17 -3.24
C THR A 153 0.89 4.49 -3.49
N THR A 154 1.47 4.68 -4.67
CA THR A 154 2.14 5.93 -5.04
C THR A 154 1.16 7.10 -5.01
N LEU A 155 -0.05 6.91 -5.54
CA LEU A 155 -1.12 7.91 -5.51
C LEU A 155 -1.50 8.29 -4.07
N ALA A 156 -1.68 7.30 -3.18
CA ALA A 156 -2.04 7.52 -1.79
C ALA A 156 -0.97 8.31 -1.04
N PHE A 157 0.30 7.88 -1.10
CA PHE A 157 1.41 8.57 -0.42
C PHE A 157 1.62 9.99 -0.97
N LYS A 158 1.59 10.17 -2.30
CA LYS A 158 1.67 11.51 -2.92
C LYS A 158 0.54 12.40 -2.41
N THR A 159 -0.70 11.88 -2.41
CA THR A 159 -1.86 12.61 -1.90
C THR A 159 -1.67 12.98 -0.43
N PHE A 160 -1.27 12.06 0.44
CA PHE A 160 -1.12 12.35 1.87
C PHE A 160 -0.04 13.40 2.16
N VAL A 161 1.06 13.39 1.39
CA VAL A 161 2.12 14.40 1.51
C VAL A 161 1.61 15.78 1.07
N GLU A 162 0.95 15.87 -0.09
CA GLU A 162 0.44 17.14 -0.63
C GLU A 162 -0.69 17.72 0.22
N GLU A 163 -1.52 16.84 0.75
CA GLU A 163 -2.58 17.17 1.69
C GLU A 163 -2.06 17.30 3.12
N GLN A 164 -0.74 17.28 3.37
CA GLN A 164 -0.16 17.55 4.70
C GLN A 164 -0.86 16.75 5.83
N VAL A 165 -1.10 15.46 5.58
CA VAL A 165 -1.71 14.55 6.55
C VAL A 165 -0.78 14.42 7.76
N ASP A 166 -1.34 14.53 8.96
CA ASP A 166 -0.60 14.37 10.22
C ASP A 166 -0.31 12.90 10.52
N VAL A 167 -1.24 12.00 10.19
CA VAL A 167 -1.13 10.57 10.41
C VAL A 167 -1.76 9.74 9.28
N ALA A 168 -0.96 8.85 8.70
CA ALA A 168 -1.41 7.93 7.65
C ALA A 168 -1.55 6.49 8.19
N VAL A 169 -2.75 5.93 8.08
CA VAL A 169 -3.06 4.54 8.47
C VAL A 169 -3.02 3.65 7.22
N ILE A 170 -2.03 2.79 7.12
CA ILE A 170 -1.73 2.03 5.91
C ILE A 170 -2.04 0.54 6.14
N GLU A 171 -3.04 0.03 5.42
CA GLU A 171 -3.37 -1.39 5.41
C GLU A 171 -2.45 -2.14 4.43
N VAL A 172 -1.81 -3.21 4.90
CA VAL A 172 -1.10 -4.14 4.04
C VAL A 172 -2.07 -4.89 3.14
N GLY A 173 -1.78 -4.94 1.84
CA GLY A 173 -2.57 -5.71 0.88
C GLY A 173 -2.45 -7.22 1.08
N LEU A 174 -1.24 -7.78 0.94
CA LEU A 174 -0.99 -9.20 1.13
C LEU A 174 0.31 -9.48 1.88
N GLY A 175 0.19 -10.22 2.98
CA GLY A 175 1.35 -10.65 3.75
C GLY A 175 1.89 -9.51 4.61
N GLY A 176 3.07 -8.99 4.28
CA GLY A 176 3.71 -7.83 4.92
C GLY A 176 5.10 -7.56 4.35
N ARG A 177 6.01 -8.53 4.50
CA ARG A 177 7.43 -8.42 4.15
C ARG A 177 7.71 -7.91 2.74
N PHE A 178 6.90 -8.40 1.80
CA PHE A 178 7.05 -8.14 0.37
C PHE A 178 5.86 -7.38 -0.22
N ASP A 179 5.09 -6.71 0.63
CA ASP A 179 3.97 -5.90 0.19
C ASP A 179 4.45 -4.54 -0.33
N HIS A 180 3.72 -3.96 -1.28
CA HIS A 180 4.01 -2.65 -1.85
C HIS A 180 3.97 -1.53 -0.81
N THR A 181 3.14 -1.68 0.24
CA THR A 181 3.09 -0.74 1.36
C THR A 181 4.31 -0.82 2.29
N ASN A 182 5.10 -1.90 2.24
CA ASN A 182 6.30 -2.08 3.06
C ASN A 182 7.52 -1.27 2.57
N LEU A 183 7.24 -0.12 1.97
CA LEU A 183 8.20 0.93 1.61
C LEU A 183 8.53 1.84 2.80
N VAL A 184 7.66 1.88 3.80
CA VAL A 184 7.80 2.74 4.99
C VAL A 184 8.92 2.20 5.86
N GLU A 185 9.96 3.00 6.12
CA GLU A 185 11.16 2.56 6.83
C GLU A 185 11.02 2.70 8.35
N ASP A 186 10.33 3.75 8.79
CA ASP A 186 10.17 4.15 10.18
C ASP A 186 8.72 4.58 10.49
N PRO A 187 7.76 3.64 10.45
CA PRO A 187 6.40 3.92 10.92
C PRO A 187 6.41 4.26 12.41
N ALA A 188 5.44 5.03 12.87
CA ALA A 188 5.26 5.35 14.29
C ALA A 188 4.94 4.10 15.12
N VAL A 189 4.19 3.16 14.53
CA VAL A 189 3.87 1.86 15.13
C VAL A 189 3.49 0.87 14.04
N THR A 190 3.81 -0.40 14.27
CA THR A 190 3.37 -1.52 13.44
C THR A 190 2.31 -2.34 14.17
N VAL A 191 1.31 -2.82 13.45
CA VAL A 191 0.19 -3.57 14.03
C VAL A 191 0.00 -4.86 13.28
N VAL A 192 -0.10 -5.99 13.98
CA VAL A 192 -0.48 -7.26 13.38
C VAL A 192 -1.76 -7.77 14.04
N THR A 193 -2.82 -7.86 13.24
CA THR A 193 -4.12 -8.38 13.69
C THR A 193 -4.13 -9.92 13.67
N GLY A 194 -5.31 -10.55 13.79
CA GLY A 194 -5.43 -12.01 13.87
C GLY A 194 -4.75 -12.76 12.72
N ILE A 195 -4.17 -13.92 13.02
CA ILE A 195 -3.38 -14.76 12.10
C ILE A 195 -4.14 -16.06 11.80
N HIS A 196 -4.31 -16.34 10.51
CA HIS A 196 -4.99 -17.54 10.02
C HIS A 196 -4.30 -18.04 8.75
N LEU A 197 -4.53 -19.31 8.42
CA LEU A 197 -4.18 -19.83 7.10
C LEU A 197 -4.96 -19.06 6.03
N GLU A 198 -4.23 -18.40 5.13
CA GLU A 198 -4.76 -17.67 3.98
C GLU A 198 -3.70 -17.64 2.88
N HIS A 199 -4.13 -17.62 1.63
CA HIS A 199 -3.23 -17.47 0.48
C HIS A 199 -2.00 -18.40 0.57
N THR A 200 -2.22 -19.67 0.90
CA THR A 200 -1.14 -20.61 1.25
C THR A 200 -0.19 -20.85 0.07
N GLU A 201 -0.70 -20.68 -1.15
CA GLU A 201 0.07 -20.68 -2.40
C GLU A 201 1.06 -19.51 -2.50
N ARG A 202 0.91 -18.48 -1.66
CA ARG A 202 1.74 -17.26 -1.65
C ARG A 202 2.44 -17.00 -0.32
N LEU A 203 1.86 -17.39 0.81
CA LEU A 203 2.35 -17.02 2.14
C LEU A 203 2.95 -18.19 2.92
N GLY A 204 2.80 -19.42 2.42
CA GLY A 204 3.22 -20.64 3.10
C GLY A 204 2.03 -21.48 3.57
N ASN A 205 2.31 -22.72 3.92
CA ASN A 205 1.30 -23.71 4.30
C ASN A 205 1.13 -23.82 5.82
N THR A 206 1.88 -23.04 6.59
CA THR A 206 1.86 -23.05 8.05
C THR A 206 1.52 -21.68 8.63
N ILE A 207 1.06 -21.66 9.88
CA ILE A 207 0.77 -20.42 10.60
C ILE A 207 2.07 -19.63 10.84
N GLU A 208 3.18 -20.32 11.04
CA GLU A 208 4.52 -19.78 11.24
C GLU A 208 5.05 -19.06 10.00
N GLU A 209 4.90 -19.64 8.80
CA GLU A 209 5.30 -18.98 7.54
C GLU A 209 4.47 -17.71 7.28
N ILE A 210 3.17 -17.76 7.57
CA ILE A 210 2.28 -16.61 7.44
C ILE A 210 2.63 -15.51 8.44
N ALA A 211 2.90 -15.89 9.70
CA ALA A 211 3.39 -14.99 10.73
C ALA A 211 4.71 -14.35 10.30
N TRP A 212 5.66 -15.13 9.81
CA TRP A 212 6.94 -14.62 9.30
C TRP A 212 6.74 -13.60 8.18
N ASN A 213 5.80 -13.85 7.27
CA ASN A 213 5.52 -12.90 6.20
C ASN A 213 4.95 -11.58 6.76
N LYS A 214 4.02 -11.66 7.71
CA LYS A 214 3.38 -10.48 8.31
C LYS A 214 4.31 -9.69 9.22
N ALA A 215 5.16 -10.38 9.97
CA ALA A 215 6.22 -9.79 10.79
C ALA A 215 7.19 -8.94 9.99
N GLY A 216 7.26 -9.12 8.67
CA GLY A 216 8.14 -8.32 7.82
C GLY A 216 7.80 -6.83 7.73
N ILE A 217 6.70 -6.37 8.34
CA ILE A 217 6.46 -4.94 8.55
C ILE A 217 7.19 -4.39 9.79
N PHE A 218 7.68 -5.23 10.70
CA PHE A 218 8.44 -4.80 11.88
C PHE A 218 9.70 -4.05 11.46
N LYS A 219 10.03 -2.98 12.21
CA LYS A 219 11.16 -2.10 11.92
C LYS A 219 12.00 -1.88 13.16
N PRO A 220 13.32 -1.66 13.01
CA PRO A 220 14.19 -1.34 14.12
C PRO A 220 13.73 -0.12 14.90
N GLY A 221 13.71 -0.22 16.23
CA GLY A 221 13.32 0.87 17.11
C GLY A 221 11.85 1.32 16.98
N VAL A 222 10.99 0.51 16.34
CA VAL A 222 9.56 0.83 16.20
C VAL A 222 8.77 -0.14 17.09
N PRO A 223 7.77 0.32 17.87
CA PRO A 223 6.91 -0.56 18.63
C PRO A 223 6.01 -1.42 17.73
N ALA A 224 5.70 -2.63 18.17
CA ALA A 224 4.73 -3.51 17.53
C ALA A 224 3.58 -3.89 18.49
N VAL A 225 2.36 -3.72 18.00
CA VAL A 225 1.12 -4.14 18.67
C VAL A 225 0.59 -5.38 17.98
N ILE A 226 0.24 -6.41 18.75
CA ILE A 226 -0.40 -7.60 18.18
C ILE A 226 -1.70 -7.91 18.91
N ALA A 227 -2.69 -8.31 18.13
CA ALA A 227 -3.91 -8.89 18.64
C ALA A 227 -3.63 -10.01 19.67
N HIS A 228 -4.49 -10.11 20.68
CA HIS A 228 -4.44 -11.23 21.62
C HIS A 228 -4.86 -12.56 20.95
N ASN A 229 -4.65 -13.67 21.67
CA ASN A 229 -5.06 -15.02 21.27
C ASN A 229 -4.44 -15.51 19.94
N ILE A 230 -3.21 -15.09 19.65
CA ILE A 230 -2.42 -15.62 18.54
C ILE A 230 -1.90 -17.02 18.90
N ALA A 231 -1.90 -17.92 17.92
CA ALA A 231 -1.34 -19.26 18.08
C ALA A 231 0.12 -19.18 18.53
N ALA A 232 0.52 -20.04 19.48
CA ALA A 232 1.86 -20.01 20.07
C ALA A 232 3.00 -20.09 19.02
N GLY A 233 2.80 -20.82 17.92
CA GLY A 233 3.74 -20.87 16.80
C GLY A 233 3.96 -19.51 16.14
N ALA A 234 2.88 -18.79 15.82
CA ALA A 234 2.97 -17.43 15.27
C ALA A 234 3.59 -16.46 16.28
N MET A 235 3.26 -16.55 17.57
CA MET A 235 3.84 -15.67 18.58
C MET A 235 5.36 -15.84 18.67
N ARG A 236 5.88 -17.07 18.69
CA ARG A 236 7.33 -17.32 18.67
C ARG A 236 8.02 -16.73 17.45
N VAL A 237 7.37 -16.79 16.28
CA VAL A 237 7.91 -16.17 15.07
C VAL A 237 7.96 -14.65 15.21
N PHE A 238 6.91 -14.04 15.77
CA PHE A 238 6.90 -12.60 15.97
C PHE A 238 7.93 -12.13 17.01
N GLU A 239 8.09 -12.85 18.13
CA GLU A 239 9.14 -12.60 19.13
C GLU A 239 10.53 -12.66 18.47
N HIS A 240 10.79 -13.73 17.71
CA HIS A 240 12.05 -13.91 17.00
C HIS A 240 12.32 -12.77 15.99
N GLU A 241 11.32 -12.40 15.19
CA GLU A 241 11.48 -11.32 14.22
C GLU A 241 11.64 -9.94 14.88
N ALA A 242 10.97 -9.69 16.01
CA ALA A 242 11.11 -8.46 16.80
C ALA A 242 12.53 -8.34 17.40
N GLU A 243 13.10 -9.44 17.89
CA GLU A 243 14.49 -9.51 18.36
C GLU A 243 15.49 -9.24 17.23
N LEU A 244 15.29 -9.86 16.05
CA LEU A 244 16.18 -9.70 14.89
C LEU A 244 16.26 -8.25 14.43
N VAL A 245 15.13 -7.53 14.41
CA VAL A 245 15.10 -6.13 13.99
C VAL A 245 15.42 -5.16 15.12
N LYS A 246 15.51 -5.63 16.38
CA LYS A 246 15.73 -4.80 17.59
C LYS A 246 14.61 -3.77 17.79
N MET A 247 13.37 -4.25 17.95
CA MET A 247 12.23 -3.38 18.27
C MET A 247 12.37 -2.76 19.67
N ASP A 248 11.82 -1.56 19.86
CA ASP A 248 11.87 -0.86 21.15
C ASP A 248 10.99 -1.54 22.22
N SER A 249 9.84 -2.10 21.81
CA SER A 249 8.92 -2.80 22.71
C SER A 249 7.97 -3.73 21.95
N TYR A 250 7.73 -4.92 22.49
CA TYR A 250 6.90 -5.95 21.87
C TYR A 250 6.57 -7.14 22.82
N PRO A 251 5.35 -7.73 22.77
CA PRO A 251 4.12 -7.10 22.31
C PRO A 251 3.69 -6.02 23.33
N VAL A 252 3.13 -4.92 22.83
CA VAL A 252 2.48 -3.90 23.67
C VAL A 252 1.00 -4.22 23.83
#